data_AF-G0NF44-F1
#
_entry.id   AF-G0NF44-F1
#
_cell.length_a   1.000
_cell.length_b   1.000
_cell.length_c   1.000
_cell.angle_alpha   90.00
_cell.angle_beta   90.00
_cell.angle_gamma   90.00
#
_symmetry.space_group_name_H-M   'P 1'
#
loop_
_entity.id
_entity.type
_entity.pdbx_description
1 polymer ?
#
loop_
_entity_poly.entity_id
_entity_poly.type
_entity_poly.pdbx_seq_one_letter_code
_entity_poly.pdbx_strand_id
1 'polypeptide(L)'
;MDTAPVSTGSQNTPLAALSTCKICGLLAHGIHFGVETCRACAAFFRRFVVLNLNYECLNDESRCSLDKIRRNSCRQCRYQKCLQMGMTADNVQWNRDTSAADHRGSRNLKKQDQKVGGESEKLVENVLDLSTNKPSTSLCSFMKAEDNFYTKSILSEINYDNLDKVMHEIFVSEIPSTEHGYFASLSPLYRFVEELKLVRKPQKTENIQFENRLCMETLLPHWREQAKHTALLSMHSMAFRNIPLTEKSRIYETIWQNIYRLERIQMSTEIFGGKCVSEKVTLQRDLLIADIVIQKLAISCEKAIQLDSLFFDIEGVARNNLRLSLQDYKEFAERCVEEVAKPLSQLFLSIEEVAFLILNFVLHNEESIHGQSLRICNEFRDSIANDLHDYYVKNDVVNYAARIRKIMNIVVAMKKIHYDDLGGRFIRNAKRASRGY
;
A
#
# COMPACT_ATOMS: atom_id res chain seq x y z
N MET A 1 -73.56 -29.12 -5.79
CA MET A 1 -72.25 -28.83 -6.39
C MET A 1 -72.22 -27.36 -6.71
N ASP A 2 -71.69 -26.64 -5.73
CA ASP A 2 -71.03 -25.33 -5.68
C ASP A 2 -71.20 -24.31 -6.83
N THR A 3 -71.81 -23.20 -6.40
CA THR A 3 -71.66 -21.79 -6.74
C THR A 3 -70.50 -21.36 -7.65
N ALA A 4 -70.88 -20.56 -8.65
CA ALA A 4 -70.06 -19.68 -9.50
C ALA A 4 -69.58 -18.41 -8.72
N PRO A 5 -69.00 -17.32 -9.31
CA PRO A 5 -68.65 -17.04 -10.72
C PRO A 5 -67.39 -16.13 -10.98
N VAL A 6 -67.17 -15.83 -12.28
CA VAL A 6 -66.52 -14.66 -12.92
C VAL A 6 -64.99 -14.45 -12.85
N SER A 7 -64.35 -14.49 -14.02
CA SER A 7 -63.32 -13.51 -14.40
C SER A 7 -63.49 -13.10 -15.87
N THR A 8 -63.56 -11.79 -16.08
CA THR A 8 -63.79 -11.10 -17.36
C THR A 8 -62.48 -10.96 -18.14
N GLY A 9 -62.59 -11.10 -19.46
CA GLY A 9 -61.46 -11.04 -20.39
C GLY A 9 -60.81 -9.66 -20.48
N SER A 10 -59.49 -9.68 -20.67
CA SER A 10 -58.72 -8.54 -21.17
C SER A 10 -58.30 -8.83 -22.61
N GLN A 11 -58.68 -7.93 -23.51
CA GLN A 11 -58.40 -8.00 -24.93
C GLN A 11 -56.90 -7.76 -25.22
N ASN A 12 -56.44 -8.46 -26.26
CA ASN A 12 -55.13 -8.39 -26.86
C ASN A 12 -54.66 -6.96 -27.19
N THR A 13 -53.41 -6.66 -26.81
CA THR A 13 -52.51 -5.74 -27.52
C THR A 13 -51.23 -6.50 -27.89
N PRO A 14 -50.57 -6.16 -29.03
CA PRO A 14 -49.70 -7.07 -29.75
C PRO A 14 -48.37 -7.33 -29.03
N LEU A 15 -47.88 -8.56 -29.14
CA LEU A 15 -46.57 -9.02 -28.68
C LEU A 15 -45.48 -8.10 -29.22
N ALA A 16 -45.00 -7.15 -28.41
CA ALA A 16 -43.95 -6.21 -28.81
C ALA A 16 -42.72 -7.01 -29.29
N ALA A 17 -42.33 -6.80 -30.54
CA ALA A 17 -41.17 -7.44 -31.14
C ALA A 17 -39.93 -7.22 -30.26
N LEU A 18 -39.38 -8.31 -29.73
CA LEU A 18 -38.17 -8.30 -28.90
C LEU A 18 -37.00 -7.74 -29.73
N SER A 19 -36.67 -6.48 -29.52
CA SER A 19 -35.62 -5.80 -30.28
C SER A 19 -34.22 -6.29 -29.90
N THR A 20 -33.29 -6.23 -30.85
CA THR A 20 -31.92 -6.75 -30.67
C THR A 20 -30.91 -5.61 -30.51
N CYS A 21 -29.95 -5.82 -29.61
CA CYS A 21 -28.87 -4.90 -29.31
C CYS A 21 -28.02 -4.68 -30.55
N LYS A 22 -27.96 -3.44 -31.02
CA LYS A 22 -27.23 -3.07 -32.24
C LYS A 22 -25.71 -3.27 -32.16
N ILE A 23 -25.16 -3.44 -30.95
CA ILE A 23 -23.74 -3.68 -30.74
C ILE A 23 -23.38 -5.17 -30.82
N CYS A 24 -24.07 -6.02 -30.04
CA CYS A 24 -23.69 -7.42 -29.86
C CYS A 24 -24.76 -8.45 -30.25
N GLY A 25 -25.92 -8.02 -30.76
CA GLY A 25 -27.00 -8.90 -31.23
C GLY A 25 -27.75 -9.68 -30.15
N LEU A 26 -27.50 -9.44 -28.86
CA LEU A 26 -28.30 -9.97 -27.74
C LEU A 26 -29.61 -9.20 -27.60
N LEU A 27 -30.54 -9.68 -26.78
CA LEU A 27 -31.79 -8.98 -26.50
C LEU A 27 -31.53 -7.55 -25.98
N ALA A 28 -32.10 -6.55 -26.64
CA ALA A 28 -32.05 -5.17 -26.19
C ALA A 28 -33.00 -4.96 -25.01
N HIS A 29 -32.66 -4.00 -24.16
CA HIS A 29 -33.46 -3.66 -22.97
C HIS A 29 -33.95 -2.20 -23.03
N GLY A 30 -33.92 -1.61 -24.23
CA GLY A 30 -34.27 -0.22 -24.51
C GLY A 30 -33.13 0.59 -25.12
N ILE A 31 -33.38 1.89 -25.26
CA ILE A 31 -32.43 2.86 -25.81
C ILE A 31 -31.52 3.35 -24.68
N HIS A 32 -30.21 3.22 -24.88
CA HIS A 32 -29.19 3.72 -23.97
C HIS A 32 -28.16 4.51 -24.76
N PHE A 33 -27.86 5.73 -24.31
CA PHE A 33 -26.93 6.64 -24.99
C PHE A 33 -27.31 6.89 -26.46
N GLY A 34 -28.61 6.94 -26.77
CA GLY A 34 -29.12 7.19 -28.13
C GLY A 34 -29.32 5.95 -29.00
N VAL A 35 -28.90 4.75 -28.57
CA VAL A 35 -28.98 3.52 -29.38
C VAL A 35 -29.67 2.38 -28.64
N GLU A 36 -30.46 1.58 -29.35
CA GLU A 36 -31.10 0.38 -28.81
C GLU A 36 -30.06 -0.71 -28.48
N THR A 37 -29.82 -0.93 -27.19
CA THR A 37 -28.73 -1.80 -26.71
C THR A 37 -29.16 -2.68 -25.54
N CYS A 38 -28.36 -3.71 -25.24
CA CYS A 38 -28.50 -4.45 -23.99
C CYS A 38 -27.80 -3.70 -22.85
N ARG A 39 -28.26 -3.91 -21.61
CA ARG A 39 -27.70 -3.26 -20.40
C ARG A 39 -26.18 -3.40 -20.28
N ALA A 40 -25.63 -4.53 -20.72
CA ALA A 40 -24.19 -4.78 -20.66
C ALA A 40 -23.39 -3.94 -21.68
N CYS A 41 -23.92 -3.65 -22.87
CA CYS A 41 -23.27 -2.74 -23.82
C CYS A 41 -23.41 -1.28 -23.38
N ALA A 42 -24.54 -0.91 -22.79
CA ALA A 42 -24.72 0.40 -22.16
C ALA A 42 -23.73 0.62 -21.01
N ALA A 43 -23.61 -0.34 -20.08
CA ALA A 43 -22.66 -0.26 -18.98
C ALA A 43 -21.21 -0.24 -19.46
N PHE A 44 -20.89 -1.02 -20.51
CA PHE A 44 -19.57 -1.00 -21.15
C PHE A 44 -19.25 0.39 -21.70
N PHE A 45 -20.13 0.96 -22.52
CA PHE A 45 -19.93 2.28 -23.12
C PHE A 45 -19.77 3.37 -22.06
N ARG A 46 -20.65 3.39 -21.04
CA ARG A 46 -20.52 4.33 -19.92
C ARG A 46 -19.18 4.24 -19.21
N ARG A 47 -18.70 3.03 -18.90
CA ARG A 47 -17.39 2.84 -18.24
C ARG A 47 -16.24 3.28 -19.13
N PHE A 48 -16.32 2.99 -20.42
CA PHE A 48 -15.29 3.36 -21.39
C PHE A 48 -15.14 4.88 -21.47
N VAL A 49 -16.26 5.60 -21.53
CA VAL A 49 -16.32 7.08 -21.55
C VAL A 49 -15.91 7.69 -20.20
N VAL A 50 -16.52 7.26 -19.09
CA VAL A 50 -16.28 7.86 -17.76
C VAL A 50 -14.84 7.69 -17.30
N LEU A 51 -14.24 6.53 -17.56
CA LEU A 51 -12.86 6.23 -17.15
C LEU A 51 -11.82 6.63 -18.21
N ASN A 52 -12.25 7.29 -19.30
CA ASN A 52 -11.43 7.67 -20.45
C ASN A 52 -10.47 6.56 -20.90
N LEU A 53 -11.00 5.34 -21.04
CA LEU A 53 -10.17 4.17 -21.35
C LEU A 53 -9.71 4.24 -22.80
N ASN A 54 -8.45 3.89 -23.06
CA ASN A 54 -7.94 3.67 -24.40
C ASN A 54 -7.39 2.25 -24.50
N TYR A 55 -7.90 1.47 -25.45
CA TYR A 55 -7.46 0.10 -25.68
C TYR A 55 -6.97 -0.04 -27.11
N GLU A 56 -6.01 -0.92 -27.35
CA GLU A 56 -5.58 -1.29 -28.69
C GLU A 56 -6.18 -2.63 -29.09
N CYS A 57 -6.45 -2.80 -30.39
CA CYS A 57 -6.96 -4.06 -30.92
C CYS A 57 -5.78 -5.02 -31.12
N LEU A 58 -5.71 -6.09 -30.35
CA LEU A 58 -4.61 -7.08 -30.40
C LEU A 58 -4.44 -7.80 -31.75
N ASN A 59 -5.42 -7.70 -32.65
CA ASN A 59 -5.38 -8.32 -33.97
C ASN A 59 -5.10 -7.30 -35.10
N ASP A 60 -4.87 -6.01 -34.79
CA ASP A 60 -4.61 -4.89 -35.74
C ASP A 60 -5.60 -4.67 -36.91
N GLU A 61 -6.63 -5.50 -37.09
CA GLU A 61 -7.57 -5.40 -38.21
C GLU A 61 -8.77 -4.47 -37.95
N SER A 62 -8.92 -3.93 -36.73
CA SER A 62 -10.05 -3.07 -36.27
C SER A 62 -11.46 -3.59 -36.59
N ARG A 63 -11.62 -4.88 -36.90
CA ARG A 63 -12.87 -5.51 -37.36
C ARG A 63 -13.20 -6.83 -36.64
N CYS A 64 -12.79 -6.96 -35.38
CA CYS A 64 -13.11 -8.17 -34.60
C CYS A 64 -14.64 -8.39 -34.53
N SER A 65 -15.09 -9.63 -34.78
CA SER A 65 -16.52 -9.98 -34.63
C SER A 65 -16.98 -9.85 -33.18
N LEU A 66 -18.14 -9.21 -32.99
CA LEU A 66 -18.75 -8.94 -31.68
C LEU A 66 -20.10 -9.67 -31.54
N ASP A 67 -20.12 -10.96 -31.85
CA ASP A 67 -21.27 -11.81 -31.67
C ASP A 67 -21.57 -12.11 -30.18
N LYS A 68 -22.63 -12.88 -29.92
CA LYS A 68 -23.13 -13.20 -28.57
C LYS A 68 -22.06 -13.85 -27.68
N ILE A 69 -21.09 -14.56 -28.26
CA ILE A 69 -20.06 -15.32 -27.54
C ILE A 69 -18.78 -14.48 -27.38
N ARG A 70 -18.39 -13.72 -28.40
CA ARG A 70 -17.09 -13.01 -28.48
C ARG A 70 -17.16 -11.50 -28.25
N ARG A 71 -18.30 -10.95 -27.83
CA ARG A 71 -18.45 -9.50 -27.53
C ARG A 71 -17.48 -8.92 -26.50
N ASN A 72 -16.79 -9.75 -25.70
CA ASN A 72 -15.77 -9.30 -24.74
C ASN A 72 -14.32 -9.46 -25.28
N SER A 73 -14.14 -10.07 -26.45
CA SER A 73 -12.83 -10.46 -26.97
C SER A 73 -11.96 -9.27 -27.41
N CYS A 74 -12.57 -8.18 -27.91
CA CYS A 74 -11.84 -6.96 -28.22
C CYS A 74 -12.59 -5.73 -27.72
N ARG A 75 -12.04 -5.09 -26.68
CA ARG A 75 -12.64 -3.90 -26.04
C ARG A 75 -12.60 -2.69 -26.97
N GLN A 76 -11.52 -2.53 -27.74
CA GLN A 76 -11.40 -1.42 -28.68
C GLN A 76 -12.41 -1.50 -29.82
N CYS A 77 -12.49 -2.63 -30.53
CA CYS A 77 -13.47 -2.82 -31.61
C CYS A 77 -14.92 -2.70 -31.10
N ARG A 78 -15.19 -3.12 -29.85
CA ARG A 78 -16.50 -2.95 -29.23
C ARG A 78 -16.85 -1.49 -28.99
N TYR A 79 -15.91 -0.70 -28.50
CA TYR A 79 -16.12 0.73 -28.29
C TYR A 79 -16.28 1.48 -29.62
N GLN A 80 -15.44 1.17 -30.60
CA GLN A 80 -15.56 1.72 -31.96
C GLN A 80 -16.93 1.42 -32.57
N LYS A 81 -17.45 0.20 -32.40
CA LYS A 81 -18.81 -0.13 -32.85
C LYS A 81 -19.90 0.61 -32.10
N CYS A 82 -19.73 0.90 -30.80
CA CYS A 82 -20.65 1.76 -30.04
C CYS A 82 -20.72 3.16 -30.64
N LEU A 83 -19.58 3.77 -30.95
CA LEU A 83 -19.52 5.09 -31.61
C LEU A 83 -20.13 5.04 -33.01
N GLN A 84 -19.78 4.04 -33.81
CA GLN A 84 -20.29 3.87 -35.18
C GLN A 84 -21.83 3.73 -35.24
N MET A 85 -22.42 3.05 -34.26
CA MET A 85 -23.88 2.93 -34.16
C MET A 85 -24.58 4.17 -33.58
N GLY A 86 -23.82 5.20 -33.20
CA GLY A 86 -24.33 6.49 -32.75
C GLY A 86 -24.49 6.64 -31.24
N MET A 87 -23.77 5.87 -30.43
CA MET A 87 -23.82 6.07 -28.97
C MET A 87 -23.08 7.36 -28.58
N THR A 88 -23.74 8.28 -27.87
CA THR A 88 -23.15 9.57 -27.45
C THR A 88 -22.93 9.68 -25.94
N ALA A 89 -21.91 10.46 -25.56
CA ALA A 89 -21.54 10.68 -24.16
C ALA A 89 -22.40 11.77 -23.46
N ASP A 90 -23.26 12.47 -24.20
CA ASP A 90 -23.91 13.70 -23.75
C ASP A 90 -24.84 13.51 -22.54
N ASN A 91 -25.38 12.30 -22.37
CA ASN A 91 -26.26 11.91 -21.26
C ASN A 91 -25.57 11.02 -20.23
N VAL A 92 -24.23 10.97 -20.22
CA VAL A 92 -23.46 10.23 -19.22
C VAL A 92 -23.44 11.04 -17.92
N GLN A 93 -24.11 10.55 -16.88
CA GLN A 93 -23.97 11.10 -15.54
C GLN A 93 -22.57 10.74 -15.00
N TRP A 94 -21.76 11.77 -14.78
CA TRP A 94 -20.35 11.66 -14.34
C TRP A 94 -20.22 11.38 -12.84
N ASN A 95 -21.19 11.85 -12.04
CA ASN A 95 -21.28 11.63 -10.60
C ASN A 95 -22.64 11.00 -10.25
N ARG A 96 -22.67 10.04 -9.32
CA ARG A 96 -23.92 9.54 -8.72
C ARG A 96 -24.33 10.50 -7.61
N ASP A 97 -25.47 11.16 -7.75
CA ASP A 97 -26.11 11.82 -6.62
C ASP A 97 -26.64 10.77 -5.64
N THR A 98 -26.22 10.83 -4.39
CA THR A 98 -26.93 10.22 -3.27
C THR A 98 -28.04 11.19 -2.85
N SER A 99 -29.31 10.86 -3.07
CA SER A 99 -30.40 11.55 -2.39
C SER A 99 -31.71 10.75 -2.33
N ALA A 100 -32.30 10.81 -1.13
CA ALA A 100 -33.72 11.00 -0.84
C ALA A 100 -34.70 9.80 -0.90
N ALA A 101 -34.80 9.11 0.24
CA ALA A 101 -36.07 8.91 0.96
C ALA A 101 -35.69 9.07 2.44
N ASP A 102 -36.13 10.08 3.18
CA ASP A 102 -37.49 10.15 3.69
C ASP A 102 -37.74 11.56 4.27
N HIS A 103 -38.61 12.35 3.62
CA HIS A 103 -39.24 13.51 4.25
C HIS A 103 -40.61 13.71 3.63
N ARG A 104 -41.62 13.07 4.22
CA ARG A 104 -43.01 13.54 4.21
C ARG A 104 -43.59 13.45 5.61
N GLY A 105 -43.95 14.58 6.21
CA GLY A 105 -44.94 14.60 7.29
C GLY A 105 -44.66 15.56 8.45
N SER A 106 -45.40 16.68 8.45
CA SER A 106 -45.83 17.51 9.60
C SER A 106 -44.76 18.19 10.49
N ARG A 107 -44.54 19.51 10.35
CA ARG A 107 -45.34 20.66 10.85
C ARG A 107 -45.49 20.77 12.38
N ASN A 108 -44.92 21.88 12.87
CA ASN A 108 -45.31 22.76 13.98
C ASN A 108 -45.21 22.24 15.43
N LEU A 109 -44.32 22.87 16.22
CA LEU A 109 -44.74 23.75 17.32
C LEU A 109 -43.58 24.67 17.78
N LYS A 110 -43.98 25.90 18.10
CA LYS A 110 -43.17 27.07 18.45
C LYS A 110 -42.84 27.12 19.96
N LYS A 111 -41.79 27.89 20.26
CA LYS A 111 -41.63 28.85 21.38
C LYS A 111 -41.10 28.41 22.77
N GLN A 112 -39.99 29.07 23.11
CA GLN A 112 -39.69 29.88 24.31
C GLN A 112 -39.30 29.27 25.67
N ASP A 113 -38.15 29.78 26.13
CA ASP A 113 -37.83 30.34 27.46
C ASP A 113 -37.48 29.47 28.69
N GLN A 114 -36.30 29.82 29.24
CA GLN A 114 -35.94 30.05 30.66
C GLN A 114 -35.96 28.92 31.72
N LYS A 115 -34.73 28.64 32.22
CA LYS A 115 -34.19 28.85 33.59
C LYS A 115 -34.73 28.04 34.81
N VAL A 116 -33.77 27.69 35.70
CA VAL A 116 -33.88 27.22 37.11
C VAL A 116 -34.23 25.72 37.23
N GLY A 117 -33.65 24.87 38.09
CA GLY A 117 -32.71 24.94 39.21
C GLY A 117 -33.01 23.76 40.17
N GLY A 118 -32.02 23.34 40.99
CA GLY A 118 -32.17 22.43 42.16
C GLY A 118 -32.11 20.93 41.85
N GLU A 119 -31.03 20.21 42.17
CA GLU A 119 -30.62 19.67 43.49
C GLU A 119 -31.45 18.46 43.98
N SER A 120 -30.84 17.27 43.99
CA SER A 120 -30.37 16.60 45.22
C SER A 120 -29.82 15.22 44.86
N GLU A 121 -28.53 14.93 45.09
CA GLU A 121 -27.91 14.52 46.37
C GLU A 121 -28.13 13.01 46.61
N LYS A 122 -27.08 12.17 46.63
CA LYS A 122 -26.26 11.77 47.79
C LYS A 122 -25.41 10.56 47.33
N LEU A 123 -24.24 10.14 47.82
CA LEU A 123 -23.23 10.45 48.84
C LEU A 123 -22.09 9.42 48.49
N VAL A 124 -20.80 9.53 48.80
CA VAL A 124 -20.12 9.81 50.08
C VAL A 124 -18.64 10.17 49.78
N GLU A 125 -18.13 11.14 50.54
CA GLU A 125 -16.74 11.66 50.62
C GLU A 125 -15.73 10.75 51.35
N ASN A 126 -14.45 11.08 51.20
CA ASN A 126 -13.46 11.40 52.26
C ASN A 126 -12.06 11.50 51.58
N VAL A 127 -11.45 12.65 51.29
CA VAL A 127 -10.89 13.80 52.08
C VAL A 127 -9.59 13.46 52.86
N LEU A 128 -8.62 14.40 52.74
CA LEU A 128 -7.29 14.59 53.40
C LEU A 128 -6.07 14.10 52.59
N ASP A 129 -4.97 14.84 52.38
CA ASP A 129 -4.53 16.18 52.79
C ASP A 129 -3.31 16.64 51.95
N LEU A 130 -2.92 17.90 52.14
CA LEU A 130 -2.05 18.80 51.39
C LEU A 130 -0.52 18.56 51.43
N SER A 131 0.12 18.89 50.30
CA SER A 131 1.42 19.57 50.15
C SER A 131 2.76 18.82 50.39
N THR A 132 3.54 18.66 49.31
CA THR A 132 4.87 19.28 49.04
C THR A 132 5.76 18.40 48.16
N ASN A 133 6.53 19.06 47.28
CA ASN A 133 7.69 18.59 46.50
C ASN A 133 7.46 17.93 45.12
N LYS A 134 7.69 18.72 44.06
CA LYS A 134 8.23 18.25 42.76
C LYS A 134 9.73 17.91 42.93
N PRO A 135 10.41 17.23 41.98
CA PRO A 135 9.92 16.45 40.83
C PRO A 135 10.66 15.09 40.67
N SER A 136 9.97 13.97 40.44
CA SER A 136 10.62 12.78 39.89
C SER A 136 9.60 11.69 39.55
N THR A 137 8.99 11.79 38.38
CA THR A 137 8.45 10.61 37.70
C THR A 137 9.00 10.65 36.29
N SER A 138 9.93 9.73 36.06
CA SER A 138 10.65 9.59 34.80
C SER A 138 9.70 9.43 33.63
N LEU A 139 10.10 9.95 32.46
CA LEU A 139 9.46 9.74 31.15
C LEU A 139 9.21 8.26 30.80
N CYS A 140 9.64 7.31 31.62
CA CYS A 140 9.53 5.86 31.41
C CYS A 140 8.12 5.30 31.66
N SER A 141 7.27 5.96 32.47
CA SER A 141 5.94 5.41 32.81
C SER A 141 4.87 5.66 31.74
N PHE A 142 4.98 6.73 30.95
CA PHE A 142 4.04 7.00 29.85
C PHE A 142 4.32 6.13 28.61
N MET A 143 5.59 5.83 28.31
CA MET A 143 5.97 4.98 27.19
C MET A 143 5.51 3.52 27.34
N LYS A 144 5.31 3.03 28.58
CA LYS A 144 4.89 1.64 28.85
C LYS A 144 3.40 1.39 28.60
N ALA A 145 2.56 2.43 28.62
CA ALA A 145 1.13 2.29 28.38
C ALA A 145 0.79 2.26 26.88
N GLU A 146 1.54 3.00 26.05
CA GLU A 146 1.39 3.00 24.58
C GLU A 146 2.05 1.77 23.92
N ASP A 147 3.14 1.25 24.51
CA ASP A 147 3.77 -0.02 24.13
C ASP A 147 2.75 -1.18 24.11
N ASN A 148 1.78 -1.16 25.04
CA ASN A 148 0.77 -2.21 25.15
C ASN A 148 -0.30 -2.16 24.06
N PHE A 149 -0.51 -1.02 23.41
CA PHE A 149 -1.47 -0.90 22.30
C PHE A 149 -0.87 -1.41 20.99
N TYR A 150 0.41 -1.09 20.72
CA TYR A 150 1.12 -1.56 19.52
C TYR A 150 1.55 -3.02 19.62
N THR A 151 1.98 -3.50 20.79
CA THR A 151 2.52 -4.87 20.91
C THR A 151 1.42 -5.94 20.99
N LYS A 152 0.22 -5.63 21.52
CA LYS A 152 -0.89 -6.60 21.56
C LYS A 152 -1.59 -6.79 20.22
N SER A 153 -1.78 -5.75 19.41
CA SER A 153 -2.56 -5.91 18.16
C SER A 153 -1.77 -6.50 16.99
N ILE A 154 -0.42 -6.47 17.04
CA ILE A 154 0.42 -6.94 15.92
C ILE A 154 0.86 -8.41 16.10
N LEU A 155 0.90 -8.91 17.34
CA LEU A 155 1.47 -10.23 17.64
C LEU A 155 0.51 -11.26 18.27
N SER A 156 -0.76 -10.94 18.51
CA SER A 156 -1.72 -11.95 18.97
C SER A 156 -2.82 -12.20 17.93
N GLU A 157 -2.91 -13.47 17.53
CA GLU A 157 -3.98 -14.12 16.75
C GLU A 157 -3.75 -14.17 15.23
N ILE A 158 -2.78 -15.02 14.87
CA ILE A 158 -2.62 -15.57 13.53
C ILE A 158 -3.80 -16.50 13.23
N ASN A 159 -4.75 -16.03 12.43
CA ASN A 159 -5.65 -16.89 11.67
C ASN A 159 -5.35 -16.74 10.17
N TYR A 160 -4.95 -17.84 9.55
CA TYR A 160 -4.55 -17.91 8.15
C TYR A 160 -5.81 -17.95 7.30
N ASP A 161 -6.25 -16.79 6.79
CA ASP A 161 -6.84 -16.66 5.46
C ASP A 161 -7.05 -15.18 5.09
N ASN A 162 -6.42 -14.79 3.98
CA ASN A 162 -6.47 -13.50 3.27
C ASN A 162 -5.52 -12.38 3.76
N LEU A 163 -4.32 -12.29 3.17
CA LEU A 163 -3.36 -11.17 3.37
C LEU A 163 -4.01 -9.81 3.04
N ASP A 164 -4.88 -9.76 2.03
CA ASP A 164 -5.57 -8.53 1.65
C ASP A 164 -6.57 -8.11 2.74
N LYS A 165 -7.17 -9.07 3.46
CA LYS A 165 -8.03 -8.80 4.62
C LYS A 165 -7.22 -8.19 5.77
N VAL A 166 -6.03 -8.74 6.07
CA VAL A 166 -5.14 -8.19 7.10
C VAL A 166 -4.68 -6.77 6.73
N MET A 167 -4.29 -6.52 5.48
CA MET A 167 -3.90 -5.18 5.04
C MET A 167 -5.08 -4.20 5.10
N HIS A 168 -6.27 -4.66 4.69
CA HIS A 168 -7.49 -3.86 4.78
C HIS A 168 -7.82 -3.50 6.22
N GLU A 169 -7.75 -4.46 7.15
CA GLU A 169 -7.91 -4.22 8.58
C GLU A 169 -6.91 -3.18 9.08
N ILE A 170 -5.63 -3.27 8.71
CA ILE A 170 -4.62 -2.27 9.09
C ILE A 170 -4.96 -0.88 8.53
N PHE A 171 -5.44 -0.79 7.29
CA PHE A 171 -5.74 0.50 6.64
C PHE A 171 -7.04 1.15 7.11
N VAL A 172 -7.94 0.37 7.70
CA VAL A 172 -9.20 0.81 8.31
C VAL A 172 -9.05 1.04 9.82
N SER A 173 -8.07 0.38 10.45
CA SER A 173 -7.81 0.51 11.88
C SER A 173 -7.47 1.95 12.24
N GLU A 174 -8.10 2.45 13.31
CA GLU A 174 -7.70 3.69 13.95
C GLU A 174 -6.35 3.47 14.64
N ILE A 175 -5.29 3.94 14.01
CA ILE A 175 -3.99 4.10 14.66
C ILE A 175 -4.17 5.14 15.77
N PRO A 176 -3.52 5.01 16.94
CA PRO A 176 -3.67 5.95 18.04
C PRO A 176 -3.70 7.39 17.57
N SER A 177 -4.68 8.15 18.06
CA SER A 177 -4.90 9.54 17.66
C SER A 177 -3.62 10.33 17.90
N THR A 178 -2.96 10.74 16.82
CA THR A 178 -1.84 11.69 16.84
C THR A 178 -2.32 13.13 17.03
N GLU A 179 -3.62 13.34 17.23
CA GLU A 179 -4.24 14.67 17.31
C GLU A 179 -4.24 15.24 18.73
N HIS A 180 -3.87 14.42 19.73
CA HIS A 180 -3.86 14.83 21.13
C HIS A 180 -2.49 14.59 21.78
N GLY A 181 -2.18 15.37 22.82
CA GLY A 181 -0.99 15.19 23.65
C GLY A 181 0.35 15.46 22.94
N TYR A 182 1.38 14.70 23.30
CA TYR A 182 2.75 14.88 22.80
C TYR A 182 2.82 14.75 21.27
N PHE A 183 2.19 13.74 20.68
CA PHE A 183 2.20 13.54 19.22
C PHE A 183 1.56 14.70 18.45
N ALA A 184 0.54 15.35 19.01
CA ALA A 184 -0.09 16.52 18.40
C ALA A 184 0.89 17.70 18.24
N SER A 185 1.81 17.85 19.19
CA SER A 185 2.81 18.92 19.19
C SER A 185 3.96 18.69 18.20
N LEU A 186 4.14 17.45 17.72
CA LEU A 186 5.19 17.11 16.78
C LEU A 186 4.80 17.47 15.36
N SER A 187 5.79 17.93 14.59
CA SER A 187 5.64 18.12 13.14
C SER A 187 5.50 16.77 12.42
N PRO A 188 5.02 16.76 11.17
CA PRO A 188 4.80 15.52 10.42
C PRO A 188 6.01 14.59 10.33
N LEU A 189 7.23 15.12 10.12
CA LEU A 189 8.44 14.31 10.09
C LEU A 189 8.74 13.69 11.45
N TYR A 190 8.65 14.48 12.53
CA TYR A 190 8.97 14.00 13.87
C TYR A 190 7.95 13.01 14.43
N ARG A 191 6.68 13.09 14.02
CA ARG A 191 5.69 12.02 14.32
C ARG A 191 6.15 10.68 13.75
N PHE A 192 6.55 10.68 12.47
CA PHE A 192 7.06 9.48 11.83
C PHE A 192 8.37 8.99 12.46
N VAL A 193 9.25 9.89 12.91
CA VAL A 193 10.48 9.53 13.64
C VAL A 193 10.18 8.75 14.92
N GLU A 194 9.24 9.22 15.74
CA GLU A 194 8.85 8.52 16.97
C GLU A 194 8.23 7.15 16.67
N GLU A 195 7.37 7.08 15.65
CA GLU A 195 6.77 5.82 15.21
C GLU A 195 7.82 4.85 14.65
N LEU A 196 8.79 5.34 13.88
CA LEU A 196 9.89 4.54 13.34
C LEU A 196 10.77 3.96 14.45
N LYS A 197 11.06 4.73 15.51
CA LYS A 197 11.78 4.23 16.69
C LYS A 197 11.03 3.07 17.35
N LEU A 198 9.71 3.16 17.47
CA LEU A 198 8.87 2.10 18.04
C LEU A 198 8.90 0.84 17.17
N VAL A 199 8.72 0.99 15.86
CA VAL A 199 8.77 -0.14 14.90
C VAL A 199 10.13 -0.84 14.92
N ARG A 200 11.22 -0.10 15.19
CA ARG A 200 12.59 -0.64 15.26
C ARG A 200 12.97 -1.21 16.62
N LYS A 201 12.17 -1.00 17.66
CA LYS A 201 12.47 -1.48 19.02
C LYS A 201 12.76 -2.99 19.11
N PRO A 202 12.08 -3.89 18.36
CA PRO A 202 12.39 -5.32 18.38
C PRO A 202 13.68 -5.70 17.64
N GLN A 203 14.36 -4.75 16.98
CA GLN A 203 15.55 -5.04 16.19
C GLN A 203 16.70 -5.52 17.08
N LYS A 204 17.16 -6.75 16.83
CA LYS A 204 18.39 -7.27 17.40
C LYS A 204 19.58 -6.74 16.59
N THR A 205 20.57 -6.21 17.29
CA THR A 205 21.89 -5.85 16.76
C THR A 205 22.94 -6.90 17.14
N GLU A 206 22.77 -7.51 18.32
CA GLU A 206 23.60 -8.60 18.83
C GLU A 206 22.89 -9.95 18.58
N ASN A 207 23.66 -10.99 18.24
CA ASN A 207 23.15 -12.37 18.03
C ASN A 207 22.13 -12.53 16.89
N ILE A 208 22.30 -11.78 15.80
CA ILE A 208 21.52 -11.98 14.57
C ILE A 208 21.79 -13.36 13.99
N GLN A 209 20.72 -14.08 13.66
CA GLN A 209 20.80 -15.41 13.06
C GLN A 209 21.04 -15.30 11.55
N PHE A 210 21.95 -16.11 11.01
CA PHE A 210 22.22 -16.15 9.58
C PHE A 210 21.47 -17.29 8.90
N GLU A 211 20.66 -16.93 7.91
CA GLU A 211 19.88 -17.85 7.09
C GLU A 211 20.54 -17.96 5.70
N ASN A 212 21.27 -19.05 5.48
CA ASN A 212 21.99 -19.27 4.22
C ASN A 212 21.21 -20.16 3.23
N ARG A 213 20.09 -20.74 3.67
CA ARG A 213 19.19 -21.56 2.85
C ARG A 213 17.79 -20.96 2.84
N LEU A 214 17.33 -20.49 1.68
CA LEU A 214 15.97 -19.95 1.54
C LEU A 214 15.08 -20.96 0.82
N CYS A 215 14.13 -21.55 1.56
CA CYS A 215 13.05 -22.36 1.00
C CYS A 215 11.69 -21.64 1.11
N MET A 216 10.67 -22.13 0.41
CA MET A 216 9.33 -21.53 0.43
C MET A 216 8.68 -21.54 1.82
N GLU A 217 8.99 -22.56 2.63
CA GLU A 217 8.52 -22.69 4.01
C GLU A 217 9.05 -21.56 4.90
N THR A 218 10.28 -21.09 4.65
CA THR A 218 10.89 -19.96 5.38
C THR A 218 10.51 -18.62 4.76
N LEU A 219 10.44 -18.53 3.43
CA LEU A 219 10.16 -17.27 2.71
C LEU A 219 8.73 -16.78 2.87
N LEU A 220 7.74 -17.68 2.83
CA LEU A 220 6.33 -17.28 2.87
C LEU A 220 5.90 -16.65 4.22
N PRO A 221 6.20 -17.24 5.39
CA PRO A 221 5.91 -16.61 6.67
C PRO A 221 6.63 -15.27 6.81
N HIS A 222 7.89 -15.23 6.37
CA HIS A 222 8.68 -14.01 6.35
C HIS A 222 8.01 -12.90 5.54
N TRP A 223 7.68 -13.14 4.27
CA TRP A 223 7.04 -12.15 3.41
C TRP A 223 5.70 -11.65 3.95
N ARG A 224 4.92 -12.51 4.60
CA ARG A 224 3.65 -12.09 5.24
C ARG A 224 3.90 -11.12 6.36
N GLU A 225 4.85 -11.43 7.22
CA GLU A 225 5.16 -10.58 8.36
C GLU A 225 5.72 -9.23 7.89
N GLN A 226 6.57 -9.25 6.87
CA GLN A 226 7.08 -8.01 6.26
C GLN A 226 5.98 -7.19 5.58
N ALA A 227 5.02 -7.84 4.92
CA ALA A 227 3.85 -7.16 4.36
C ALA A 227 2.97 -6.53 5.45
N LYS A 228 2.87 -7.12 6.65
CA LYS A 228 2.17 -6.44 7.77
C LYS A 228 2.97 -5.26 8.29
N HIS A 229 4.26 -5.45 8.57
CA HIS A 229 5.12 -4.41 9.11
C HIS A 229 5.20 -3.18 8.20
N THR A 230 5.32 -3.40 6.88
CA THR A 230 5.37 -2.28 5.93
C THR A 230 4.03 -1.57 5.76
N ALA A 231 2.90 -2.22 6.06
CA ALA A 231 1.58 -1.59 6.02
C ALA A 231 1.41 -0.66 7.21
N LEU A 232 1.81 -1.15 8.39
CA LEU A 232 1.86 -0.36 9.62
C LEU A 232 2.80 0.85 9.43
N LEU A 233 4.01 0.61 8.92
CA LEU A 233 4.97 1.66 8.61
C LEU A 233 4.41 2.68 7.62
N SER A 234 3.69 2.24 6.59
CA SER A 234 3.06 3.15 5.62
C SER A 234 1.99 4.02 6.28
N MET A 235 1.20 3.45 7.19
CA MET A 235 0.12 4.16 7.87
C MET A 235 0.59 5.14 8.96
N HIS A 236 1.87 5.07 9.35
CA HIS A 236 2.56 6.11 10.12
C HIS A 236 2.81 7.39 9.28
N SER A 237 2.80 7.30 7.95
CA SER A 237 2.72 8.51 7.11
C SER A 237 1.30 9.10 7.16
N MET A 238 1.17 10.33 7.68
CA MET A 238 -0.13 11.03 7.70
C MET A 238 -0.67 11.27 6.29
N ALA A 239 0.19 11.57 5.31
CA ALA A 239 -0.22 11.67 3.92
C ALA A 239 -0.79 10.34 3.42
N PHE A 240 -0.07 9.24 3.61
CA PHE A 240 -0.55 7.93 3.18
C PHE A 240 -1.86 7.58 3.88
N ARG A 241 -2.01 7.86 5.19
CA ARG A 241 -3.24 7.65 5.95
C ARG A 241 -4.45 8.39 5.36
N ASN A 242 -4.24 9.61 4.86
CA ASN A 242 -5.29 10.48 4.31
C ASN A 242 -5.68 10.17 2.86
N ILE A 243 -4.94 9.28 2.17
CA ILE A 243 -5.34 8.78 0.85
C ILE A 243 -6.61 7.92 1.02
N PRO A 244 -7.58 7.94 0.08
CA PRO A 244 -8.74 7.06 0.11
C PRO A 244 -8.35 5.57 0.16
N LEU A 245 -9.08 4.77 0.93
CA LEU A 245 -8.77 3.35 1.18
C LEU A 245 -8.49 2.53 -0.08
N THR A 246 -9.32 2.69 -1.11
CA THR A 246 -9.16 1.97 -2.39
C THR A 246 -7.85 2.31 -3.10
N GLU A 247 -7.41 3.57 -3.00
CA GLU A 247 -6.17 4.04 -3.58
C GLU A 247 -4.98 3.61 -2.71
N LYS A 248 -5.09 3.69 -1.37
CA LYS A 248 -4.10 3.15 -0.42
C LYS A 248 -3.80 1.68 -0.71
N SER A 249 -4.83 0.84 -0.81
CA SER A 249 -4.67 -0.58 -1.11
C SER A 249 -3.95 -0.82 -2.43
N ARG A 250 -4.36 -0.13 -3.51
CA ARG A 250 -3.74 -0.27 -4.84
C ARG A 250 -2.27 0.17 -4.83
N ILE A 251 -1.96 1.31 -4.22
CA ILE A 251 -0.58 1.79 -4.11
C ILE A 251 0.22 0.74 -3.34
N TYR A 252 -0.27 0.33 -2.18
CA TYR A 252 0.44 -0.58 -1.29
C TYR A 252 0.80 -1.92 -1.93
N GLU A 253 -0.15 -2.53 -2.66
CA GLU A 253 0.04 -3.78 -3.41
C GLU A 253 1.27 -3.73 -4.34
N THR A 254 1.60 -2.55 -4.85
CA THR A 254 2.73 -2.35 -5.76
C THR A 254 4.05 -2.09 -5.05
N ILE A 255 4.03 -1.45 -3.87
CA ILE A 255 5.24 -0.84 -3.30
C ILE A 255 5.76 -1.49 -2.03
N TRP A 256 4.94 -2.29 -1.33
CA TRP A 256 5.29 -2.81 0.00
C TRP A 256 6.61 -3.58 0.03
N GLN A 257 6.89 -4.36 -1.02
CA GLN A 257 8.14 -5.11 -1.15
C GLN A 257 9.36 -4.20 -1.15
N ASN A 258 9.24 -3.01 -1.74
CA ASN A 258 10.34 -2.06 -1.83
C ASN A 258 10.46 -1.20 -0.59
N ILE A 259 9.35 -0.88 0.07
CA ILE A 259 9.39 -0.27 1.41
C ILE A 259 10.17 -1.21 2.33
N TYR A 260 9.82 -2.50 2.32
CA TYR A 260 10.51 -3.54 3.08
C TYR A 260 11.99 -3.60 2.71
N ARG A 261 12.32 -3.70 1.41
CA ARG A 261 13.71 -3.76 0.94
C ARG A 261 14.51 -2.54 1.37
N LEU A 262 13.99 -1.33 1.17
CA LEU A 262 14.69 -0.09 1.53
C LEU A 262 14.95 -0.02 3.03
N GLU A 263 13.92 -0.28 3.84
CA GLU A 263 14.02 -0.31 5.31
C GLU A 263 15.08 -1.33 5.74
N ARG A 264 15.05 -2.53 5.15
CA ARG A 264 16.01 -3.59 5.47
C ARG A 264 17.43 -3.31 5.03
N ILE A 265 17.63 -2.74 3.85
CA ILE A 265 18.96 -2.33 3.39
C ILE A 265 19.50 -1.23 4.32
N GLN A 266 18.67 -0.26 4.69
CA GLN A 266 19.05 0.78 5.62
C GLN A 266 19.44 0.20 6.99
N MET A 267 18.63 -0.70 7.56
CA MET A 267 18.98 -1.38 8.81
C MET A 267 20.24 -2.26 8.71
N SER A 268 20.49 -2.86 7.54
CA SER A 268 21.72 -3.61 7.29
C SER A 268 22.96 -2.72 7.42
N THR A 269 22.85 -1.46 6.98
CA THR A 269 23.95 -0.48 7.11
C THR A 269 24.14 -0.03 8.56
N GLU A 270 23.08 0.07 9.36
CA GLU A 270 23.18 0.37 10.80
C GLU A 270 23.81 -0.80 11.58
N ILE A 271 23.38 -2.03 11.30
CA ILE A 271 23.79 -3.23 12.03
C ILE A 271 25.21 -3.66 11.66
N PHE A 272 25.50 -3.73 10.36
CA PHE A 272 26.75 -4.31 9.85
C PHE A 272 27.79 -3.25 9.45
N GLY A 273 27.41 -1.97 9.40
CA GLY A 273 28.29 -0.90 8.92
C GLY A 273 28.85 -1.21 7.54
N GLY A 274 30.14 -0.97 7.33
CA GLY A 274 30.81 -1.26 6.04
C GLY A 274 30.79 -2.74 5.61
N LYS A 275 30.51 -3.68 6.53
CA LYS A 275 30.44 -5.12 6.21
C LYS A 275 29.19 -5.50 5.40
N CYS A 276 28.19 -4.61 5.30
CA CYS A 276 27.08 -4.83 4.37
C CYS A 276 27.50 -4.65 2.89
N VAL A 277 28.56 -3.89 2.63
CA VAL A 277 29.05 -3.56 1.27
C VAL A 277 30.17 -4.49 0.85
N SER A 278 31.17 -4.65 1.71
CA SER A 278 32.30 -5.53 1.44
C SER A 278 33.01 -5.92 2.72
N GLU A 279 33.00 -7.21 3.06
CA GLU A 279 33.91 -7.81 4.02
C GLU A 279 34.89 -8.72 3.27
N LYS A 280 36.16 -8.33 3.18
CA LYS A 280 37.19 -9.16 2.55
C LYS A 280 37.59 -10.28 3.51
N VAL A 281 37.36 -11.52 3.10
CA VAL A 281 37.88 -12.70 3.79
C VAL A 281 38.89 -13.38 2.89
N THR A 282 40.11 -13.47 3.36
CA THR A 282 41.18 -14.19 2.69
C THR A 282 41.07 -15.67 3.00
N LEU A 283 40.62 -16.47 2.03
CA LEU A 283 40.69 -17.92 2.14
C LEU A 283 42.04 -18.40 1.59
N GLN A 284 42.75 -19.16 2.40
CA GLN A 284 43.96 -19.86 1.97
C GLN A 284 43.64 -21.36 1.90
N ARG A 285 43.51 -21.88 0.68
CA ARG A 285 43.46 -23.31 0.38
C ARG A 285 44.42 -23.60 -0.77
N ASP A 286 45.29 -24.58 -0.58
CA ASP A 286 46.15 -25.17 -1.63
C ASP A 286 46.82 -24.13 -2.55
N LEU A 287 47.60 -23.21 -1.96
CA LEU A 287 48.40 -22.16 -2.64
C LEU A 287 47.61 -21.06 -3.39
N LEU A 288 46.28 -21.09 -3.40
CA LEU A 288 45.44 -20.02 -3.96
C LEU A 288 44.96 -19.09 -2.83
N ILE A 289 45.25 -17.80 -3.00
CA ILE A 289 44.69 -16.72 -2.18
C ILE A 289 43.53 -16.12 -2.96
N ALA A 290 42.31 -16.31 -2.47
CA ALA A 290 41.13 -15.65 -2.99
C ALA A 290 40.58 -14.68 -1.94
N ASP A 291 40.48 -13.40 -2.31
CA ASP A 291 39.71 -12.42 -1.54
C ASP A 291 38.23 -12.61 -1.90
N ILE A 292 37.44 -13.13 -0.95
CA ILE A 292 35.99 -13.25 -1.10
C ILE A 292 35.33 -12.02 -0.46
N VAL A 293 34.39 -11.40 -1.18
CA VAL A 293 33.66 -10.21 -0.73
C VAL A 293 32.32 -10.63 -0.14
N ILE A 294 32.29 -10.84 1.18
CA ILE A 294 31.08 -11.25 1.86
C ILE A 294 30.20 -10.02 2.13
N GLN A 295 28.96 -10.08 1.66
CA GLN A 295 27.93 -9.07 1.90
C GLN A 295 26.85 -9.62 2.82
N LYS A 296 26.52 -8.83 3.86
CA LYS A 296 25.53 -9.18 4.89
C LYS A 296 24.32 -8.26 4.81
N LEU A 297 23.12 -8.84 4.73
CA LEU A 297 21.86 -8.12 4.67
C LEU A 297 20.88 -8.63 5.73
N ALA A 298 20.36 -7.72 6.56
CA ALA A 298 19.32 -8.02 7.54
C ALA A 298 17.98 -8.16 6.84
N ILE A 299 17.35 -9.32 6.93
CA ILE A 299 16.05 -9.58 6.31
C ILE A 299 14.89 -9.38 7.30
N SER A 300 15.12 -9.52 8.60
CA SER A 300 14.13 -9.27 9.64
C SER A 300 14.78 -8.64 10.88
N CYS A 301 14.00 -8.45 11.95
CA CYS A 301 14.49 -7.98 13.24
C CYS A 301 15.51 -8.93 13.88
N GLU A 302 15.58 -10.20 13.47
CA GLU A 302 16.45 -11.20 14.09
C GLU A 302 17.25 -12.07 13.11
N LYS A 303 16.98 -11.95 11.80
CA LYS A 303 17.63 -12.74 10.76
C LYS A 303 18.36 -11.87 9.75
N ALA A 304 19.49 -12.38 9.26
CA ALA A 304 20.25 -11.85 8.15
C ALA A 304 20.67 -12.95 7.17
N ILE A 305 21.09 -12.56 5.99
CA ILE A 305 21.61 -13.44 4.93
C ILE A 305 23.03 -13.03 4.57
N GLN A 306 23.83 -14.01 4.14
CA GLN A 306 25.13 -13.77 3.50
C GLN A 306 25.00 -14.08 2.01
N LEU A 307 25.16 -13.07 1.16
CA LEU A 307 24.87 -13.20 -0.28
C LEU A 307 25.71 -14.28 -0.97
N ASP A 308 27.00 -14.41 -0.64
CA ASP A 308 27.88 -15.41 -1.24
C ASP A 308 27.55 -16.85 -0.86
N SER A 309 26.99 -17.05 0.33
CA SER A 309 26.63 -18.37 0.86
C SER A 309 25.16 -18.69 0.65
N LEU A 310 24.40 -17.80 0.01
CA LEU A 310 22.97 -17.93 -0.17
C LEU A 310 22.66 -18.93 -1.28
N PHE A 311 21.83 -19.91 -0.99
CA PHE A 311 21.23 -20.77 -2.00
C PHE A 311 19.73 -20.94 -1.76
N PHE A 312 19.00 -21.07 -2.87
CA PHE A 312 17.55 -21.25 -2.86
C PHE A 312 17.23 -22.72 -3.02
N ASP A 313 16.41 -23.22 -2.12
CA ASP A 313 15.95 -24.60 -2.12
C ASP A 313 14.44 -24.62 -2.33
N ILE A 314 14.04 -24.52 -3.59
CA ILE A 314 12.65 -24.44 -4.02
C ILE A 314 12.31 -25.74 -4.75
N GLU A 315 11.59 -26.63 -4.05
CA GLU A 315 11.08 -27.87 -4.64
C GLU A 315 10.17 -27.58 -5.84
N GLY A 316 10.29 -28.39 -6.89
CA GLY A 316 9.47 -28.27 -8.10
C GLY A 316 9.95 -27.25 -9.15
N VAL A 317 11.10 -26.59 -8.95
CA VAL A 317 11.75 -25.75 -9.96
C VAL A 317 12.81 -26.56 -10.70
N ALA A 318 12.72 -26.66 -12.04
CA ALA A 318 13.73 -27.32 -12.85
C ALA A 318 15.13 -26.70 -12.60
N ARG A 319 16.19 -27.53 -12.49
CA ARG A 319 17.56 -27.06 -12.14
C ARG A 319 18.06 -25.89 -13.00
N ASN A 320 17.71 -25.86 -14.28
CA ASN A 320 18.08 -24.77 -15.19
C ASN A 320 17.35 -23.46 -14.87
N ASN A 321 16.06 -23.54 -14.50
CA ASN A 321 15.26 -22.38 -14.09
C ASN A 321 15.71 -21.85 -12.72
N LEU A 322 16.15 -22.74 -11.81
CA LEU A 322 16.72 -22.36 -10.53
C LEU A 322 18.04 -21.59 -10.73
N ARG A 323 18.92 -22.06 -11.63
CA ARG A 323 20.19 -21.39 -11.94
C ARG A 323 20.00 -19.98 -12.52
N LEU A 324 19.08 -19.81 -13.47
CA LEU A 324 18.74 -18.49 -14.02
C LEU A 324 18.18 -17.58 -12.93
N SER A 325 17.24 -18.08 -12.11
CA SER A 325 16.66 -17.32 -10.99
C SER A 325 17.69 -16.90 -9.93
N LEU A 326 18.75 -17.70 -9.72
CA LEU A 326 19.85 -17.40 -8.81
C LEU A 326 20.78 -16.31 -9.38
N GLN A 327 21.08 -16.37 -10.68
CA GLN A 327 21.88 -15.34 -11.35
C GLN A 327 21.15 -13.99 -11.36
N ASP A 328 19.87 -13.98 -11.72
CA ASP A 328 19.02 -12.79 -11.69
C ASP A 328 18.94 -12.20 -10.27
N TYR A 329 18.82 -13.06 -9.25
CA TYR A 329 18.81 -12.62 -7.85
C TYR A 329 20.14 -12.02 -7.42
N LYS A 330 21.26 -12.61 -7.83
CA LYS A 330 22.60 -12.10 -7.46
C LYS A 330 22.84 -10.72 -8.07
N GLU A 331 22.53 -10.53 -9.35
CA GLU A 331 22.65 -9.22 -10.00
C GLU A 331 21.74 -8.18 -9.33
N PHE A 332 20.51 -8.56 -8.99
CA PHE A 332 19.59 -7.71 -8.23
C PHE A 332 20.14 -7.32 -6.85
N ALA A 333 20.69 -8.29 -6.11
CA ALA A 333 21.24 -8.07 -4.78
C ALA A 333 22.50 -7.18 -4.83
N GLU A 334 23.37 -7.40 -5.81
CA GLU A 334 24.56 -6.57 -6.04
C GLU A 334 24.18 -5.11 -6.32
N ARG A 335 23.14 -4.88 -7.13
CA ARG A 335 22.61 -3.52 -7.35
C ARG A 335 22.06 -2.89 -6.06
N CYS A 336 21.35 -3.65 -5.23
CA CYS A 336 20.89 -3.17 -3.93
C CYS A 336 22.07 -2.78 -3.03
N VAL A 337 23.17 -3.53 -3.07
CA VAL A 337 24.36 -3.22 -2.27
C VAL A 337 25.09 -1.98 -2.83
N GLU A 338 25.40 -1.96 -4.12
CA GLU A 338 26.21 -0.90 -4.73
C GLU A 338 25.46 0.42 -4.89
N GLU A 339 24.20 0.39 -5.29
CA GLU A 339 23.41 1.60 -5.59
C GLU A 339 22.67 2.16 -4.36
N VAL A 340 22.44 1.35 -3.31
CA VAL A 340 21.64 1.74 -2.13
C VAL A 340 22.44 1.59 -0.82
N ALA A 341 22.91 0.38 -0.47
CA ALA A 341 23.57 0.14 0.81
C ALA A 341 24.88 0.93 0.96
N LYS A 342 25.70 0.97 -0.10
CA LYS A 342 26.99 1.66 -0.11
C LYS A 342 26.85 3.18 0.09
N PRO A 343 26.00 3.91 -0.65
CA PRO A 343 25.71 5.31 -0.34
C PRO A 343 25.21 5.54 1.09
N LEU A 344 24.30 4.69 1.58
CA LEU A 344 23.79 4.79 2.95
C LEU A 344 24.90 4.63 4.00
N SER A 345 25.80 3.65 3.81
CA SER A 345 26.94 3.40 4.71
C SER A 345 27.95 4.55 4.75
N GLN A 346 28.01 5.37 3.70
CA GLN A 346 28.92 6.52 3.62
C GLN A 346 28.29 7.81 4.17
N LEU A 347 26.96 7.91 4.13
CA LEU A 347 26.24 9.09 4.57
C LEU A 347 26.06 9.13 6.08
N PHE A 348 25.93 7.98 6.76
CA PHE A 348 25.61 7.90 8.19
C PHE A 348 24.39 8.77 8.50
N LEU A 349 23.23 8.37 7.99
CA LEU A 349 22.01 9.15 8.13
C LEU A 349 21.56 9.22 9.59
N SER A 350 21.09 10.39 10.02
CA SER A 350 20.34 10.52 11.27
C SER A 350 18.97 9.86 11.15
N ILE A 351 18.28 9.62 12.27
CA ILE A 351 16.94 9.02 12.22
C ILE A 351 15.92 9.93 11.54
N GLU A 352 16.08 11.25 11.62
CA GLU A 352 15.30 12.24 10.88
C GLU A 352 15.52 12.12 9.36
N GLU A 353 16.77 11.93 8.93
CA GLU A 353 17.10 11.73 7.52
C GLU A 353 16.60 10.37 6.99
N VAL A 354 16.64 9.32 7.83
CA VAL A 354 16.07 8.01 7.51
C VAL A 354 14.55 8.11 7.39
N ALA A 355 13.89 8.80 8.33
CA ALA A 355 12.46 9.08 8.26
C ALA A 355 12.11 9.82 6.97
N PHE A 356 12.87 10.87 6.63
CA PHE A 356 12.69 11.61 5.39
C PHE A 356 12.88 10.73 4.15
N LEU A 357 13.91 9.88 4.13
CA LEU A 357 14.18 8.93 3.05
C LEU A 357 13.00 7.95 2.85
N ILE A 358 12.53 7.32 3.94
CA ILE A 358 11.44 6.34 3.89
C ILE A 358 10.12 7.02 3.49
N LEU A 359 9.79 8.17 4.07
CA LEU A 359 8.56 8.92 3.74
C LEU A 359 8.55 9.35 2.28
N ASN A 360 9.68 9.86 1.76
CA ASN A 360 9.79 10.16 0.34
C ASN A 360 9.57 8.88 -0.47
N PHE A 361 10.20 7.76 -0.12
CA PHE A 361 10.01 6.52 -0.84
C PHE A 361 8.55 6.01 -0.85
N VAL A 362 7.88 6.00 0.31
CA VAL A 362 6.47 5.57 0.46
C VAL A 362 5.56 6.40 -0.43
N LEU A 363 5.76 7.73 -0.44
CA LEU A 363 4.91 8.65 -1.18
C LEU A 363 5.28 8.76 -2.65
N HIS A 364 6.46 8.30 -3.07
CA HIS A 364 7.01 8.56 -4.40
C HIS A 364 6.57 7.48 -5.41
N ASN A 365 5.27 7.51 -5.73
CA ASN A 365 4.63 6.74 -6.81
C ASN A 365 3.66 7.63 -7.61
N GLU A 366 4.17 8.73 -8.17
CA GLU A 366 3.36 9.75 -8.87
C GLU A 366 2.55 9.19 -10.05
N GLU A 367 3.01 8.09 -10.66
CA GLU A 367 2.26 7.39 -11.71
C GLU A 367 1.00 6.68 -11.20
N SER A 368 0.96 6.36 -9.90
CA SER A 368 -0.19 5.71 -9.26
C SER A 368 -1.04 6.66 -8.44
N ILE A 369 -0.51 7.79 -7.98
CA ILE A 369 -1.26 8.74 -7.14
C ILE A 369 -1.77 9.89 -8.00
N HIS A 370 -3.07 10.14 -7.99
CA HIS A 370 -3.69 11.15 -8.86
C HIS A 370 -4.64 12.08 -8.10
N GLY A 371 -4.97 13.22 -8.74
CA GLY A 371 -6.01 14.13 -8.25
C GLY A 371 -5.73 14.66 -6.85
N GLN A 372 -6.71 14.53 -5.95
CA GLN A 372 -6.63 15.03 -4.58
C GLN A 372 -5.52 14.35 -3.76
N SER A 373 -5.35 13.04 -3.93
CA SER A 373 -4.32 12.27 -3.21
C SER A 373 -2.91 12.74 -3.57
N LEU A 374 -2.68 13.14 -4.83
CA LEU A 374 -1.40 13.69 -5.26
C LEU A 374 -1.13 15.05 -4.59
N ARG A 375 -2.15 15.89 -4.45
CA ARG A 375 -2.04 17.18 -3.74
C ARG A 375 -1.68 16.97 -2.28
N ILE A 376 -2.38 16.06 -1.58
CA ILE A 376 -2.08 15.69 -0.20
C ILE A 376 -0.63 15.21 -0.06
N CYS A 377 -0.17 14.37 -0.98
CA CYS A 377 1.21 13.88 -0.95
C CYS A 377 2.23 15.00 -1.18
N ASN A 378 1.97 15.93 -2.11
CA ASN A 378 2.87 17.04 -2.39
C ASN A 378 2.95 18.02 -1.22
N GLU A 379 1.80 18.45 -0.68
CA GLU A 379 1.75 19.32 0.50
C GLU A 379 2.48 18.70 1.70
N PHE A 380 2.33 17.38 1.90
CA PHE A 380 3.05 16.68 2.94
C PHE A 380 4.56 16.59 2.68
N ARG A 381 4.99 16.37 1.43
CA ARG A 381 6.42 16.38 1.06
C ARG A 381 7.05 17.73 1.34
N ASP A 382 6.34 18.83 1.01
CA ASP A 382 6.80 20.19 1.32
C ASP A 382 6.92 20.39 2.83
N SER A 383 5.94 19.90 3.61
CA SER A 383 5.99 19.97 5.08
C SER A 383 7.18 19.21 5.66
N ILE A 384 7.43 17.96 5.26
CA ILE A 384 8.56 17.19 5.81
C ILE A 384 9.91 17.71 5.32
N ALA A 385 9.96 18.38 4.17
CA ALA A 385 11.17 19.06 3.70
C ALA A 385 11.49 20.29 4.55
N ASN A 386 10.47 21.06 4.95
CA ASN A 386 10.63 22.16 5.91
C ASN A 386 11.07 21.63 7.29
N ASP A 387 10.45 20.55 7.78
CA ASP A 387 10.87 19.93 9.04
C ASP A 387 12.34 19.47 9.02
N LEU A 388 12.79 18.90 7.89
CA LEU A 388 14.19 18.49 7.73
C LEU A 388 15.13 19.71 7.63
N HIS A 389 14.70 20.78 6.98
CA HIS A 389 15.44 22.05 6.98
C HIS A 389 15.62 22.58 8.40
N ASP A 390 14.55 22.64 9.19
CA ASP A 390 14.60 23.10 10.59
C ASP A 390 15.52 22.23 11.44
N TYR A 391 15.50 20.90 11.22
CA TYR A 391 16.47 19.98 11.81
C TYR A 391 17.91 20.36 11.47
N TYR A 392 18.22 20.60 10.20
CA TYR A 392 19.58 20.97 9.79
C TYR A 392 20.03 22.31 10.36
N VAL A 393 19.15 23.31 10.38
CA VAL A 393 19.42 24.62 10.98
C VAL A 393 19.70 24.48 12.47
N LYS A 394 18.87 23.71 13.19
CA LYS A 394 19.01 23.50 14.64
C LYS A 394 20.30 22.75 15.02
N ASN A 395 20.81 21.90 14.13
CA ASN A 395 22.00 21.08 14.37
C ASN A 395 23.25 21.61 13.64
N ASP A 396 23.22 22.87 13.17
CA ASP A 396 24.34 23.54 12.49
C ASP A 396 24.90 22.74 11.29
N VAL A 397 24.04 21.99 10.59
CA VAL A 397 24.45 21.22 9.41
C VAL A 397 24.59 22.18 8.24
N VAL A 398 25.83 22.52 7.90
CA VAL A 398 26.11 23.49 6.83
C VAL A 398 26.10 22.82 5.45
N ASN A 399 25.64 23.54 4.42
CA ASN A 399 25.66 23.08 3.01
C ASN A 399 24.99 21.71 2.78
N TYR A 400 23.92 21.42 3.54
CA TYR A 400 23.20 20.14 3.49
C TYR A 400 22.51 19.85 2.14
N ALA A 401 22.44 20.80 1.20
CA ALA A 401 21.89 20.59 -0.13
C ALA A 401 22.55 19.40 -0.88
N ALA A 402 23.88 19.28 -0.78
CA ALA A 402 24.60 18.15 -1.36
C ALA A 402 24.24 16.82 -0.69
N ARG A 403 23.91 16.86 0.60
CA ARG A 403 23.50 15.72 1.41
C ARG A 403 22.09 15.26 1.04
N ILE A 404 21.13 16.20 0.95
CA ILE A 404 19.77 15.93 0.44
C ILE A 404 19.83 15.32 -0.96
N ARG A 405 20.64 15.88 -1.87
CA ARG A 405 20.80 15.32 -3.22
C ARG A 405 21.24 13.85 -3.19
N LYS A 406 22.17 13.49 -2.31
CA LYS A 406 22.61 12.09 -2.16
C LYS A 406 21.49 11.20 -1.59
N ILE A 407 20.70 11.69 -0.63
CA ILE A 407 19.52 10.98 -0.10
C ILE A 407 18.49 10.74 -1.22
N MET A 408 18.19 11.75 -2.03
CA MET A 408 17.24 11.62 -3.14
C MET A 408 17.75 10.68 -4.24
N ASN A 409 19.05 10.65 -4.50
CA ASN A 409 19.63 9.68 -5.42
C ASN A 409 19.39 8.23 -4.97
N ILE A 410 19.39 7.96 -3.66
CA ILE A 410 19.08 6.63 -3.11
C ILE A 410 17.61 6.27 -3.36
N VAL A 411 16.68 7.22 -3.19
CA VAL A 411 15.26 7.02 -3.52
C VAL A 411 15.11 6.64 -5.01
N VAL A 412 15.77 7.37 -5.90
CA VAL A 412 15.73 7.12 -7.35
C VAL A 412 16.35 5.76 -7.70
N ALA A 413 17.49 5.41 -7.10
CA ALA A 413 18.12 4.10 -7.31
C ALA A 413 17.19 2.96 -6.88
N MET A 414 16.57 3.08 -5.71
CA MET A 414 15.64 2.07 -5.21
C MET A 414 14.40 1.91 -6.10
N LYS A 415 13.87 3.01 -6.66
CA LYS A 415 12.79 2.94 -7.66
C LYS A 415 13.22 2.23 -8.93
N LYS A 416 14.40 2.54 -9.44
CA LYS A 416 14.91 1.94 -10.67
C LYS A 416 15.05 0.43 -10.48
N ILE A 417 15.63 0.01 -9.35
CA ILE A 417 15.73 -1.40 -8.95
C ILE A 417 14.33 -2.04 -8.88
N HIS A 418 13.34 -1.35 -8.30
CA HIS A 418 11.96 -1.83 -8.25
C HIS A 418 11.35 -2.04 -9.65
N TYR A 419 11.48 -1.04 -10.53
CA TYR A 419 10.92 -1.08 -11.89
C TYR A 419 11.59 -2.18 -12.72
N ASP A 420 12.91 -2.30 -12.65
CA ASP A 420 13.67 -3.31 -13.38
C ASP A 420 13.34 -4.74 -12.91
N ASP A 421 13.08 -4.92 -11.61
CA ASP A 421 12.57 -6.19 -11.03
C ASP A 421 11.10 -6.50 -11.43
N LEU A 422 10.40 -5.55 -12.09
CA LEU A 422 8.99 -5.61 -12.50
C LEU A 422 8.07 -6.21 -11.42
N GLY A 423 8.19 -5.76 -10.17
CA GLY A 423 7.30 -6.18 -9.08
C GLY A 423 7.26 -7.70 -8.89
N GLY A 424 8.43 -8.35 -8.81
CA GLY A 424 8.53 -9.77 -8.49
C GLY A 424 8.50 -10.69 -9.71
N ARG A 425 9.28 -10.40 -10.76
CA ARG A 425 9.63 -11.43 -11.76
C ARG A 425 10.25 -12.67 -11.12
N PHE A 426 11.01 -12.50 -10.05
CA PHE A 426 11.45 -13.61 -9.19
C PHE A 426 10.28 -14.51 -8.74
N ILE A 427 9.20 -13.93 -8.20
CA ILE A 427 8.02 -14.68 -7.73
C ILE A 427 7.18 -15.23 -8.90
N ARG A 428 7.05 -14.49 -10.01
CA ARG A 428 6.32 -14.94 -11.20
C ARG A 428 7.04 -16.08 -11.91
N ASN A 429 8.37 -16.05 -11.98
CA ASN A 429 9.19 -17.11 -12.55
C ASN A 429 9.21 -18.34 -11.63
N ALA A 430 9.28 -18.17 -10.31
CA ALA A 430 9.11 -19.28 -9.36
C ALA A 430 7.71 -19.92 -9.46
N LYS A 431 6.63 -19.12 -9.56
CA LYS A 431 5.25 -19.60 -9.77
C LYS A 431 5.01 -20.23 -11.14
N ARG A 432 5.74 -19.84 -12.18
CA ARG A 432 5.69 -20.47 -13.51
C ARG A 432 6.47 -21.78 -13.50
N ALA A 433 7.65 -21.80 -12.87
CA ALA A 433 8.45 -22.99 -12.72
C ALA A 433 7.75 -24.07 -11.88
N SER A 434 7.04 -23.70 -10.81
CA SER A 434 6.21 -24.63 -10.02
C SER A 434 4.98 -25.14 -10.78
N ARG A 435 4.66 -24.58 -11.94
CA ARG A 435 3.52 -24.97 -12.79
C ARG A 435 3.94 -25.76 -14.04
N GLY A 436 5.22 -26.09 -14.19
CA GLY A 436 5.70 -27.04 -15.22
C GLY A 436 5.40 -26.64 -16.67
N TYR A 437 5.43 -25.34 -17.00
CA TYR A 437 5.33 -24.84 -18.38
C TYR A 437 6.65 -24.29 -18.88
#